data_AF-A0A3D0P089-F1
#
_entry.id   AF-A0A3D0P089-F1
#
_cell.length_a   1.000
_cell.length_b   1.000
_cell.length_c   1.000
_cell.angle_alpha   90.00
_cell.angle_beta   90.00
_cell.angle_gamma   90.00
#
_symmetry.space_group_name_H-M   'P 1'
#
loop_
_entity.id
_entity.type
_entity.pdbx_description
1 polymer ?
#
loop_
_entity_poly.entity_id
_entity_poly.type
_entity_poly.pdbx_seq_one_letter_code
_entity_poly.pdbx_strand_id
1 'polypeptide(L)'
;ITEYPSHASCINCHRQQFFRGARPQICTICHTNPGPRNSTRHPFPNPREVFDASPKGKDAESDFDINFPHSTHVDIVSELRPQAVEFVRAGWTRMRRSEESCKVCHQTHMPQGDSDAEYATAPPKDLGDNFWLKKGTFKTSPIGHTTCFTCHSVDTGIEPAPTNCAACHAMKQKPPPADFDKELWTRVGLRDRITRDAWSTRYSSGTFRHEFASHAEMDCATCHDVSALKTLDPRSMKVAITSCNNCHITATSDDGGILNFEIDSRKADASFRCVKCHLSFGTQPIPESHIKAVAAMAGN
;
A
#
# COMPACT_ATOMS: atom_id res chain seq x y z
N ILE A 1 21.13 -15.14 4.78
CA ILE A 1 19.86 -15.80 5.15
C ILE A 1 19.76 -15.69 6.65
N THR A 2 18.98 -14.76 7.21
CA THR A 2 18.71 -14.84 8.65
C THR A 2 17.53 -15.76 8.84
N GLU A 3 17.76 -16.88 9.51
CA GLU A 3 16.69 -17.51 10.26
C GLU A 3 16.12 -16.48 11.24
N TYR A 4 14.91 -16.70 11.75
CA TYR A 4 14.43 -15.94 12.91
C TYR A 4 15.56 -15.77 13.92
N PRO A 5 15.64 -14.65 14.67
CA PRO A 5 16.50 -14.61 15.84
C PRO A 5 16.28 -15.91 16.61
N SER A 6 17.36 -16.68 16.77
CA SER A 6 17.28 -17.96 17.46
C SER A 6 16.62 -17.72 18.82
N HIS A 7 15.97 -18.71 19.40
CA HIS A 7 15.44 -18.53 20.75
C HIS A 7 16.50 -17.97 21.70
N ALA A 8 17.79 -18.32 21.52
CA ALA A 8 18.90 -17.79 22.30
C ALA A 8 19.03 -16.25 22.22
N SER A 9 18.75 -15.65 21.07
CA SER A 9 18.78 -14.19 20.88
C SER A 9 17.75 -13.46 21.74
N CYS A 10 16.61 -14.08 22.02
CA CYS A 10 15.53 -13.48 22.81
C CYS A 10 15.48 -14.01 24.25
N ILE A 11 15.90 -15.27 24.50
CA ILE A 11 15.86 -15.92 25.82
C ILE A 11 16.71 -15.17 26.84
N ASN A 12 17.81 -14.52 26.43
CA ASN A 12 18.67 -13.78 27.35
C ASN A 12 17.93 -12.64 28.07
N CYS A 13 16.99 -11.97 27.38
CA CYS A 13 16.18 -10.90 27.97
C CYS A 13 14.76 -11.35 28.34
N HIS A 14 14.22 -12.34 27.64
CA HIS A 14 12.81 -12.76 27.74
C HIS A 14 12.60 -14.17 28.30
N ARG A 15 13.60 -14.72 29.02
CA ARG A 15 13.58 -16.10 29.56
C ARG A 15 12.25 -16.48 30.21
N GLN A 16 11.74 -15.62 31.09
CA GLN A 16 10.49 -15.89 31.81
C GLN A 16 9.28 -15.97 30.87
N GLN A 17 9.27 -15.18 29.81
CA GLN A 17 8.18 -15.18 28.83
C GLN A 17 8.21 -16.44 27.95
N PHE A 18 9.40 -17.00 27.67
CA PHE A 18 9.56 -18.24 26.89
C PHE A 18 9.02 -19.49 27.57
N PHE A 19 8.96 -19.51 28.90
CA PHE A 19 8.57 -20.70 29.67
C PHE A 19 7.25 -20.53 30.44
N ARG A 20 6.47 -19.48 30.15
CA ARG A 20 5.22 -19.18 30.86
C ARG A 20 4.01 -19.78 30.13
N GLY A 21 3.43 -20.83 30.70
CA GLY A 21 2.18 -21.45 30.24
C GLY A 21 2.37 -22.42 29.06
N ALA A 22 1.30 -23.14 28.69
CA ALA A 22 1.34 -24.17 27.66
C ALA A 22 1.51 -23.62 26.23
N ARG A 23 1.18 -22.34 26.01
CA ARG A 23 1.40 -21.59 24.76
C ARG A 23 1.94 -20.20 25.12
N PRO A 24 3.26 -20.08 25.32
CA PRO A 24 3.85 -18.81 25.73
C PRO A 24 3.56 -17.72 24.69
N GLN A 25 3.08 -16.56 25.14
CA GLN A 25 2.73 -15.46 24.24
C GLN A 25 3.93 -14.96 23.44
N ILE A 26 5.15 -15.07 23.96
CA ILE A 26 6.35 -14.72 23.18
C ILE A 26 6.52 -15.60 21.93
N CYS A 27 5.98 -16.82 21.94
CA CYS A 27 6.05 -17.71 20.78
C CYS A 27 5.13 -17.22 19.64
N THR A 28 4.06 -16.46 19.93
CA THR A 28 3.21 -15.88 18.88
C THR A 28 3.91 -14.75 18.12
N ILE A 29 5.02 -14.23 18.66
CA ILE A 29 5.87 -13.25 17.97
C ILE A 29 6.58 -13.87 16.77
N CYS A 30 6.72 -15.19 16.69
CA CYS A 30 7.41 -15.86 15.57
C CYS A 30 6.60 -17.02 14.97
N HIS A 31 5.57 -17.53 15.66
CA HIS A 31 4.78 -18.68 15.24
C HIS A 31 3.30 -18.32 15.16
N THR A 32 2.65 -18.67 14.06
CA THR A 32 1.19 -18.54 13.88
C THR A 32 0.40 -19.56 14.68
N ASN A 33 0.99 -20.72 14.94
CA ASN A 33 0.39 -21.77 15.76
C ASN A 33 1.42 -22.30 16.76
N PRO A 34 1.67 -21.61 17.88
CA PRO A 34 2.67 -22.05 18.86
C PRO A 34 2.15 -23.29 19.59
N GLY A 35 2.69 -24.46 19.25
CA GLY A 35 2.43 -25.70 19.96
C GLY A 35 3.56 -26.73 19.81
N PRO A 36 3.62 -27.73 20.68
CA PRO A 36 4.68 -28.75 20.64
C PRO A 36 4.61 -29.66 19.39
N ARG A 37 3.50 -29.64 18.65
CA ARG A 37 3.25 -30.46 17.45
C ARG A 37 3.19 -29.68 16.16
N ASN A 38 3.17 -28.35 16.23
CA ASN A 38 3.18 -27.48 15.07
C ASN A 38 3.99 -26.26 15.46
N SER A 39 5.16 -26.13 14.86
CA SER A 39 6.02 -24.96 15.01
C SER A 39 6.25 -24.33 13.64
N THR A 40 5.23 -24.33 12.78
CA THR A 40 5.34 -23.74 11.44
C THR A 40 5.87 -22.32 11.60
N ARG A 41 6.96 -22.06 10.88
CA ARG A 41 7.71 -20.82 10.85
C ARG A 41 7.40 -20.18 9.52
N HIS A 42 6.85 -18.98 9.54
CA HIS A 42 6.74 -18.20 8.32
C HIS A 42 8.05 -17.44 8.09
N PRO A 43 8.40 -16.99 6.90
CA PRO A 43 9.66 -16.27 6.74
C PRO A 43 9.62 -14.94 7.49
N PHE A 44 10.67 -14.63 8.26
CA PHE A 44 10.91 -13.28 8.78
C PHE A 44 11.85 -12.55 7.81
N PRO A 45 11.34 -11.62 6.99
CA PRO A 45 12.11 -11.02 5.91
C PRO A 45 13.02 -9.91 6.48
N ASN A 46 14.24 -10.27 6.90
CA ASN A 46 15.22 -9.33 7.46
C ASN A 46 16.65 -9.59 6.92
N PRO A 47 17.34 -8.58 6.34
CA PRO A 47 16.75 -7.41 5.70
C PRO A 47 15.80 -7.84 4.59
N ARG A 48 14.66 -7.15 4.45
CA ARG A 48 13.62 -7.54 3.49
C ARG A 48 14.14 -7.51 2.06
N GLU A 49 14.97 -6.53 1.71
CA GLU A 49 15.54 -6.35 0.38
C GLU A 49 16.31 -7.59 -0.07
N VAL A 50 17.17 -8.11 0.82
CA VAL A 50 17.97 -9.31 0.58
C VAL A 50 17.09 -10.55 0.54
N PHE A 51 16.08 -10.62 1.41
CA PHE A 51 15.14 -11.73 1.43
C PHE A 51 14.33 -11.82 0.14
N ASP A 52 13.72 -10.72 -0.29
CA ASP A 52 12.84 -10.64 -1.46
C ASP A 52 13.59 -10.96 -2.76
N ALA A 53 14.89 -10.64 -2.84
CA ALA A 53 15.76 -11.03 -3.96
C ALA A 53 16.13 -12.53 -3.99
N SER A 54 16.04 -13.23 -2.85
CA SER A 54 16.42 -14.64 -2.75
C SER A 54 15.38 -15.57 -3.40
N PRO A 55 15.76 -16.78 -3.85
CA PRO A 55 14.80 -17.76 -4.38
C PRO A 55 13.65 -18.07 -3.42
N LYS A 56 13.92 -18.07 -2.11
CA LYS A 56 12.93 -18.33 -1.05
C LYS A 56 11.97 -17.14 -0.87
N GLY A 57 12.45 -15.91 -1.06
CA GLY A 57 11.65 -14.71 -0.83
C GLY A 57 10.78 -14.28 -2.01
N LYS A 58 11.01 -14.83 -3.20
CA LYS A 58 10.19 -14.54 -4.38
C LYS A 58 8.71 -14.83 -4.13
N ASP A 59 8.38 -15.99 -3.56
CA ASP A 59 6.99 -16.44 -3.36
C ASP A 59 6.59 -16.58 -1.88
N ALA A 60 7.47 -16.21 -0.96
CA ALA A 60 7.18 -16.27 0.47
C ALA A 60 6.15 -15.22 0.90
N GLU A 61 5.16 -15.65 1.67
CA GLU A 61 4.30 -14.77 2.45
C GLU A 61 4.83 -14.66 3.88
N SER A 62 4.96 -13.42 4.37
CA SER A 62 5.29 -13.11 5.77
C SER A 62 4.02 -12.84 6.55
N ASP A 63 3.93 -13.36 7.77
CA ASP A 63 2.86 -12.99 8.72
C ASP A 63 3.16 -11.71 9.47
N PHE A 64 4.35 -11.14 9.30
CA PHE A 64 4.73 -9.87 9.90
C PHE A 64 4.60 -8.75 8.89
N ASP A 65 4.11 -7.62 9.38
CA ASP A 65 4.18 -6.34 8.73
C ASP A 65 4.85 -5.34 9.69
N ILE A 66 5.23 -4.18 9.15
CA ILE A 66 5.81 -3.10 9.95
C ILE A 66 4.66 -2.33 10.59
N ASN A 67 4.81 -1.90 11.84
CA ASN A 67 3.93 -0.98 12.53
C ASN A 67 4.35 0.45 12.24
N PHE A 68 3.67 1.11 11.29
CA PHE A 68 3.98 2.46 10.87
C PHE A 68 2.70 3.31 10.78
N PRO A 69 2.30 3.99 11.87
CA PRO A 69 1.18 4.93 11.86
C PRO A 69 1.63 6.28 11.27
N HIS A 70 0.95 6.75 10.22
CA HIS A 70 1.30 8.01 9.56
C HIS A 70 1.00 9.23 10.43
N SER A 71 0.00 9.16 11.31
CA SER A 71 -0.33 10.22 12.27
C SER A 71 0.87 10.69 13.10
N THR A 72 1.85 9.81 13.34
CA THR A 72 3.07 10.14 14.09
C THR A 72 4.18 10.64 13.16
N HIS A 73 4.31 10.07 11.96
CA HIS A 73 5.47 10.32 11.10
C HIS A 73 5.32 11.54 10.20
N VAL A 74 4.10 11.86 9.75
CA VAL A 74 3.85 12.99 8.83
C VAL A 74 4.14 14.33 9.51
N ASP A 75 3.74 14.49 10.76
CA ASP A 75 3.99 15.71 11.53
C ASP A 75 5.49 15.87 11.85
N ILE A 76 6.16 14.79 12.26
CA ILE A 76 7.59 14.81 12.63
C ILE A 76 8.50 15.07 11.42
N VAL A 77 8.26 14.39 10.28
CA VAL A 77 9.06 14.61 9.06
C VAL A 77 8.84 16.02 8.50
N SER A 78 7.65 16.60 8.73
CA SER A 78 7.38 18.00 8.39
C SER A 78 8.13 19.00 9.28
N GLU A 79 8.48 18.62 10.51
CA GLU A 79 9.20 19.45 11.50
C GLU A 79 10.73 19.30 11.44
N LEU A 80 11.26 18.15 11.02
CA LEU A 80 12.70 17.86 10.96
C LEU A 80 13.45 18.44 9.75
N ARG A 81 12.78 19.19 8.85
CA ARG A 81 13.50 20.00 7.85
C ARG A 81 14.30 21.08 8.59
N PRO A 82 15.54 21.39 8.19
CA PRO A 82 16.38 22.33 8.92
C PRO A 82 15.61 23.63 9.14
N GLN A 83 15.61 24.10 10.39
CA GLN A 83 15.10 25.41 10.78
C GLN A 83 15.97 26.51 10.13
N ALA A 84 15.92 26.64 8.82
CA ALA A 84 16.12 27.92 8.19
C ALA A 84 14.90 28.75 8.59
N VAL A 85 15.14 29.92 9.18
CA VAL A 85 14.08 30.89 9.45
C VAL A 85 13.57 31.38 8.09
N GLU A 86 12.70 30.62 7.45
CA GLU A 86 12.01 31.05 6.24
C GLU A 86 10.80 31.88 6.63
N PHE A 87 10.72 33.09 6.09
CA PHE A 87 9.51 33.89 6.13
C PHE A 87 8.42 33.18 5.31
N VAL A 88 7.64 32.31 5.96
CA VAL A 88 6.57 31.59 5.29
C VAL A 88 5.36 32.51 5.16
N ARG A 89 4.88 32.74 3.92
CA ARG A 89 3.62 33.46 3.68
C ARG A 89 2.49 32.75 4.44
N ALA A 90 1.65 33.53 5.14
CA ALA A 90 0.53 33.03 5.95
C ALA A 90 -0.52 32.17 5.19
N GLY A 91 -0.41 32.04 3.86
CA GLY A 91 -1.22 31.14 3.03
C GLY A 91 -0.63 29.74 2.81
N TRP A 92 0.52 29.39 3.39
CA TRP A 92 1.07 28.03 3.36
C TRP A 92 0.38 27.16 4.42
N THR A 93 -0.61 26.37 3.99
CA THR A 93 -1.40 25.50 4.87
C THR A 93 -0.63 24.23 5.26
N ARG A 94 -1.01 23.63 6.40
CA ARG A 94 -0.47 22.37 6.97
C ARG A 94 -0.45 21.21 5.96
N MET A 95 -1.36 21.24 4.98
CA MET A 95 -1.58 20.23 3.95
C MET A 95 -0.43 20.10 2.93
N ARG A 96 0.27 21.21 2.61
CA ARG A 96 1.44 21.16 1.71
C ARG A 96 2.71 20.59 2.35
N ARG A 97 2.84 20.69 3.68
CA ARG A 97 3.97 20.07 4.41
C ARG A 97 3.85 18.55 4.45
N SER A 98 2.64 18.02 4.66
CA SER A 98 2.40 16.59 4.60
C SER A 98 2.76 15.99 3.24
N GLU A 99 2.49 16.69 2.14
CA GLU A 99 2.80 16.20 0.79
C GLU A 99 4.31 16.07 0.54
N GLU A 100 5.06 17.08 0.93
CA GLU A 100 6.52 17.08 0.86
C GLU A 100 7.16 16.05 1.81
N SER A 101 6.46 15.67 2.88
CA SER A 101 6.86 14.57 3.77
C SER A 101 6.60 13.19 3.15
N CYS A 102 5.53 13.02 2.36
CA CYS A 102 5.23 11.76 1.69
C CYS A 102 6.36 11.33 0.75
N LYS A 103 6.94 12.29 0.01
CA LYS A 103 8.05 12.04 -0.94
C LYS A 103 9.36 11.57 -0.27
N VAL A 104 9.51 11.77 1.04
CA VAL A 104 10.66 11.24 1.80
C VAL A 104 10.60 9.71 1.86
N CYS A 105 9.40 9.14 1.98
CA CYS A 105 9.19 7.70 2.16
C CYS A 105 8.68 7.00 0.90
N HIS A 106 7.93 7.72 0.06
CA HIS A 106 7.25 7.17 -1.10
C HIS A 106 7.81 7.72 -2.40
N GLN A 107 8.14 6.83 -3.33
CA GLN A 107 8.56 7.18 -4.68
C GLN A 107 7.67 6.50 -5.71
N THR A 108 7.55 7.08 -6.90
CA THR A 108 6.86 6.42 -8.01
C THR A 108 7.66 5.18 -8.42
N HIS A 109 7.03 4.00 -8.35
CA HIS A 109 7.64 2.75 -8.80
C HIS A 109 7.54 2.64 -10.32
N MET A 110 8.67 2.28 -10.97
CA MET A 110 8.80 2.24 -12.43
C MET A 110 8.22 3.50 -13.11
N PRO A 111 8.76 4.70 -12.82
CA PRO A 111 8.25 5.93 -13.44
C PRO A 111 8.43 5.89 -14.95
N GLN A 112 7.49 6.50 -15.69
CA GLN A 112 7.61 6.68 -17.14
C GLN A 112 8.72 7.70 -17.45
N GLY A 113 8.78 8.80 -16.69
CA GLY A 113 9.68 9.91 -16.99
C GLY A 113 9.47 10.46 -18.42
N ASP A 114 10.55 10.80 -19.11
CA ASP A 114 10.52 11.33 -20.49
C ASP A 114 10.42 10.23 -21.56
N SER A 115 10.16 8.97 -21.18
CA SER A 115 10.09 7.85 -22.12
C SER A 115 8.70 7.70 -22.73
N ASP A 116 8.62 7.38 -24.01
CA ASP A 116 7.36 7.01 -24.68
C ASP A 116 6.82 5.62 -24.26
N ALA A 117 7.62 4.83 -23.54
CA ALA A 117 7.21 3.50 -23.09
C ALA A 117 6.27 3.60 -21.88
N GLU A 118 4.97 3.72 -22.16
CA GLU A 118 3.89 3.85 -21.17
C GLU A 118 3.72 2.62 -20.27
N TYR A 119 3.99 1.41 -20.78
CA TYR A 119 3.72 0.16 -20.08
C TYR A 119 4.94 -0.41 -19.35
N ALA A 120 4.69 -1.10 -18.24
CA ALA A 120 5.74 -1.73 -17.43
C ALA A 120 6.44 -2.87 -18.19
N THR A 121 5.70 -3.55 -19.07
CA THR A 121 6.20 -4.54 -20.04
C THR A 121 5.53 -4.32 -21.39
N ALA A 122 6.13 -4.84 -22.47
CA ALA A 122 5.54 -4.69 -23.81
C ALA A 122 4.16 -5.38 -23.86
N PRO A 123 3.08 -4.64 -24.22
CA PRO A 123 1.74 -5.23 -24.31
C PRO A 123 1.61 -6.15 -25.54
N PRO A 124 0.65 -7.08 -25.53
CA PRO A 124 0.25 -7.83 -26.73
C PRO A 124 -0.20 -6.90 -27.85
N LYS A 125 0.05 -7.27 -29.11
CA LYS A 125 -0.30 -6.46 -30.29
C LYS A 125 -1.82 -6.28 -30.45
N ASP A 126 -2.60 -7.19 -29.89
CA ASP A 126 -4.06 -7.28 -29.93
C ASP A 126 -4.72 -6.84 -28.62
N LEU A 127 -4.04 -6.03 -27.80
CA LEU A 127 -4.55 -5.59 -26.49
C LEU A 127 -5.94 -4.94 -26.58
N GLY A 128 -6.19 -4.08 -27.58
CA GLY A 128 -7.43 -3.31 -27.68
C GLY A 128 -7.68 -2.48 -26.42
N ASP A 129 -8.91 -2.49 -25.91
CA ASP A 129 -9.30 -1.82 -24.66
C ASP A 129 -9.01 -2.63 -23.38
N ASN A 130 -8.33 -3.77 -23.50
CA ASN A 130 -7.99 -4.57 -22.33
C ASN A 130 -6.94 -3.89 -21.46
N PHE A 131 -6.95 -4.22 -20.18
CA PHE A 131 -5.98 -3.70 -19.25
C PHE A 131 -4.57 -4.24 -19.50
N TRP A 132 -3.59 -3.35 -19.39
CA TRP A 132 -2.18 -3.68 -19.23
C TRP A 132 -1.52 -2.72 -18.26
N LEU A 133 -0.59 -3.21 -17.43
CA LEU A 133 -0.04 -2.40 -16.35
C LEU A 133 0.83 -1.27 -16.90
N LYS A 134 0.42 -0.03 -16.60
CA LYS A 134 1.16 1.18 -16.95
C LYS A 134 2.27 1.49 -15.94
N LYS A 135 3.32 2.15 -16.39
CA LYS A 135 4.36 2.72 -15.53
C LYS A 135 3.80 3.79 -14.60
N GLY A 136 4.45 3.96 -13.45
CA GLY A 136 4.04 4.91 -12.42
C GLY A 136 2.67 4.66 -11.79
N THR A 137 2.17 3.43 -11.90
CA THR A 137 0.92 3.01 -11.25
C THR A 137 1.06 2.97 -9.73
N PHE A 138 2.19 2.48 -9.21
CA PHE A 138 2.38 2.25 -7.79
C PHE A 138 3.34 3.24 -7.15
N LYS A 139 3.12 3.51 -5.86
CA LYS A 139 4.10 4.17 -4.99
C LYS A 139 4.85 3.11 -4.17
N THR A 140 6.16 3.26 -4.03
CA THR A 140 6.97 2.44 -3.12
C THR A 140 6.71 2.86 -1.68
N SER A 141 7.04 1.99 -0.72
CA SER A 141 7.15 2.32 0.70
C SER A 141 8.50 1.83 1.23
N PRO A 142 9.00 2.36 2.36
CA PRO A 142 10.20 1.83 2.99
C PRO A 142 9.97 0.37 3.40
N ILE A 143 10.89 -0.52 2.99
CA ILE A 143 10.78 -1.97 3.24
C ILE A 143 11.86 -2.50 4.18
N GLY A 144 12.83 -1.69 4.60
CA GLY A 144 13.90 -2.13 5.50
C GLY A 144 14.44 -1.06 6.42
N HIS A 145 15.34 -1.50 7.28
CA HIS A 145 15.80 -0.74 8.44
C HIS A 145 16.56 0.54 8.11
N THR A 146 17.20 0.63 6.94
CA THR A 146 18.05 1.78 6.58
C THR A 146 17.27 3.09 6.67
N THR A 147 16.05 3.15 6.12
CA THR A 147 15.22 4.36 6.18
C THR A 147 14.71 4.64 7.58
N CYS A 148 14.32 3.61 8.34
CA CYS A 148 13.82 3.80 9.71
C CYS A 148 14.92 4.32 10.64
N PHE A 149 16.13 3.77 10.52
CA PHE A 149 17.26 4.07 11.40
C PHE A 149 17.98 5.38 11.08
N THR A 150 17.58 6.10 10.02
CA THR A 150 18.01 7.51 9.88
C THR A 150 17.43 8.38 11.00
N CYS A 151 16.25 8.02 11.52
CA CYS A 151 15.57 8.75 12.60
C CYS A 151 15.55 7.95 13.92
N HIS A 152 15.38 6.63 13.85
CA HIS A 152 15.36 5.73 15.01
C HIS A 152 16.73 5.11 15.23
N SER A 153 17.70 5.89 15.70
CA SER A 153 19.05 5.43 16.01
C SER A 153 19.34 5.60 17.51
N VAL A 154 20.43 4.98 17.98
CA VAL A 154 20.89 5.21 19.35
C VAL A 154 21.25 6.68 19.57
N ASP A 155 21.81 7.35 18.55
CA ASP A 155 22.30 8.72 18.64
C ASP A 155 21.19 9.77 18.65
N THR A 156 20.06 9.48 17.98
CA THR A 156 18.90 10.38 17.94
C THR A 156 18.06 10.28 19.22
N GLY A 157 18.13 9.15 19.93
CA GLY A 157 17.33 8.88 21.14
C GLY A 157 15.83 8.78 20.89
N ILE A 158 15.38 8.65 19.63
CA ILE A 158 13.97 8.55 19.27
C ILE A 158 13.51 7.10 19.33
N GLU A 159 12.59 6.79 20.24
CA GLU A 159 11.94 5.48 20.32
C GLU A 159 10.95 5.24 19.17
N PRO A 160 10.79 4.00 18.66
CA PRO A 160 11.44 2.77 19.14
C PRO A 160 12.92 2.68 18.74
N ALA A 161 13.78 2.28 19.67
CA ALA A 161 15.18 2.01 19.39
C ALA A 161 15.36 0.82 18.42
N PRO A 162 16.47 0.75 17.64
CA PRO A 162 16.77 -0.36 16.73
C PRO A 162 16.72 -1.76 17.36
N THR A 163 16.93 -1.85 18.67
CA THR A 163 16.92 -3.10 19.43
C THR A 163 15.52 -3.57 19.82
N ASN A 164 14.49 -2.74 19.66
CA ASN A 164 13.12 -3.07 20.02
C ASN A 164 12.30 -3.56 18.82
N CYS A 165 12.63 -4.75 18.33
CA CYS A 165 12.01 -5.34 17.14
C CYS A 165 10.48 -5.44 17.24
N ALA A 166 9.94 -5.73 18.44
CA ALA A 166 8.51 -5.92 18.66
C ALA A 166 7.70 -4.61 18.64
N ALA A 167 8.35 -3.46 18.79
CA ALA A 167 7.69 -2.17 18.61
C ALA A 167 7.47 -1.85 17.11
N CYS A 168 8.40 -2.30 16.26
CA CYS A 168 8.36 -2.07 14.82
C CYS A 168 7.65 -3.20 14.05
N HIS A 169 7.73 -4.44 14.48
CA HIS A 169 7.13 -5.58 13.79
C HIS A 169 5.89 -6.09 14.51
N ALA A 170 4.80 -6.26 13.76
CA ALA A 170 3.56 -6.80 14.30
C ALA A 170 2.90 -7.78 13.31
N MET A 171 1.93 -8.54 13.81
CA MET A 171 1.19 -9.50 13.01
C MET A 171 0.38 -8.79 11.93
N LYS A 172 0.56 -9.24 10.69
CA LYS A 172 -0.15 -8.77 9.51
C LYS A 172 -1.63 -9.08 9.63
N GLN A 173 -2.46 -8.07 9.42
CA GLN A 173 -3.89 -8.26 9.26
C GLN A 173 -4.19 -8.89 7.89
N LYS A 174 -5.20 -9.78 7.84
CA LYS A 174 -5.64 -10.34 6.56
C LYS A 174 -6.16 -9.20 5.65
N PRO A 175 -5.58 -8.99 4.47
CA PRO A 175 -6.09 -7.97 3.56
C PRO A 175 -7.50 -8.35 3.08
N PRO A 176 -8.37 -7.37 2.82
CA PRO A 176 -9.63 -7.63 2.15
C PRO A 176 -9.37 -8.12 0.73
N PRO A 177 -10.37 -8.78 0.11
CA PRO A 177 -10.30 -9.18 -1.28
C PRO A 177 -9.88 -8.00 -2.18
N ALA A 178 -8.96 -8.29 -3.09
CA ALA A 178 -8.40 -7.36 -4.04
C ALA A 178 -8.83 -7.67 -5.47
N ASP A 179 -8.65 -6.68 -6.32
CA ASP A 179 -9.01 -6.73 -7.72
C ASP A 179 -7.91 -7.35 -8.59
N PHE A 180 -7.41 -8.50 -8.15
CA PHE A 180 -6.20 -9.11 -8.67
C PHE A 180 -6.51 -10.33 -9.53
N ASP A 181 -5.97 -10.32 -10.75
CA ASP A 181 -6.05 -11.43 -11.69
C ASP A 181 -4.66 -12.11 -11.79
N LYS A 182 -4.56 -13.34 -11.27
CA LYS A 182 -3.33 -14.14 -11.26
C LYS A 182 -2.86 -14.55 -12.67
N GLU A 183 -3.80 -14.79 -13.58
CA GLU A 183 -3.48 -15.16 -14.95
C GLU A 183 -2.96 -13.95 -15.71
N LEU A 184 -3.60 -12.80 -15.52
CA LEU A 184 -3.10 -11.52 -16.04
C LEU A 184 -1.72 -11.17 -15.48
N TRP A 185 -1.47 -11.32 -14.18
CA TRP A 185 -0.13 -11.15 -13.59
C TRP A 185 0.92 -11.99 -14.31
N THR A 186 0.60 -13.27 -14.56
CA THR A 186 1.49 -14.19 -15.25
C THR A 186 1.76 -13.75 -16.70
N ARG A 187 0.73 -13.28 -17.40
CA ARG A 187 0.83 -12.78 -18.78
C ARG A 187 1.62 -11.47 -18.89
N VAL A 188 1.43 -10.54 -17.95
CA VAL A 188 2.18 -9.28 -17.90
C VAL A 188 3.68 -9.52 -17.73
N GLY A 189 4.07 -10.65 -17.13
CA GLY A 189 5.46 -11.11 -17.11
C GLY A 189 6.34 -10.40 -16.08
N LEU A 190 5.76 -9.58 -15.22
CA LEU A 190 6.47 -8.96 -14.10
C LEU A 190 6.78 -9.98 -13.00
N ARG A 191 7.89 -9.76 -12.31
CA ARG A 191 8.43 -10.68 -11.30
C ARG A 191 8.89 -9.96 -10.03
N ASP A 192 8.78 -8.65 -9.98
CA ASP A 192 9.16 -7.89 -8.80
C ASP A 192 8.08 -8.02 -7.71
N ARG A 193 8.54 -8.14 -6.46
CA ARG A 193 7.65 -8.38 -5.32
C ARG A 193 6.84 -7.15 -4.95
N ILE A 194 7.35 -5.95 -5.21
CA ILE A 194 6.68 -4.68 -4.88
C ILE A 194 5.37 -4.58 -5.67
N THR A 195 5.43 -4.75 -6.99
CA THR A 195 4.27 -4.71 -7.88
C THR A 195 3.30 -5.82 -7.56
N ARG A 196 3.78 -7.05 -7.33
CA ARG A 196 2.89 -8.16 -6.95
C ARG A 196 2.16 -7.88 -5.65
N ASP A 197 2.89 -7.51 -4.61
CA ASP A 197 2.32 -7.27 -3.27
C ASP A 197 1.36 -6.08 -3.30
N ALA A 198 1.65 -5.01 -4.06
CA ALA A 198 0.75 -3.87 -4.23
C ALA A 198 -0.50 -4.26 -5.03
N TRP A 199 -0.34 -4.87 -6.21
CA TRP A 199 -1.43 -5.22 -7.12
C TRP A 199 -2.36 -6.28 -6.55
N SER A 200 -1.82 -7.22 -5.77
CA SER A 200 -2.62 -8.24 -5.09
C SER A 200 -3.47 -7.71 -3.93
N THR A 201 -3.44 -6.40 -3.66
CA THR A 201 -4.24 -5.76 -2.61
C THR A 201 -5.27 -4.78 -3.18
N ARG A 202 -6.37 -4.57 -2.45
CA ARG A 202 -7.44 -3.66 -2.89
C ARG A 202 -7.00 -2.18 -2.94
N TYR A 203 -5.87 -1.86 -2.34
CA TYR A 203 -5.36 -0.50 -2.15
C TYR A 203 -4.56 0.00 -3.36
N SER A 204 -4.27 -0.91 -4.29
CA SER A 204 -3.50 -0.65 -5.49
C SER A 204 -4.02 -1.57 -6.60
N SER A 205 -5.22 -1.29 -7.12
CA SER A 205 -5.91 -2.16 -8.09
C SER A 205 -5.25 -2.24 -9.47
N GLY A 206 -4.03 -1.72 -9.65
CA GLY A 206 -3.33 -1.66 -10.93
C GLY A 206 -3.97 -0.71 -11.96
N THR A 207 -5.21 -0.27 -11.70
CA THR A 207 -6.07 0.53 -12.58
C THR A 207 -5.93 2.04 -12.36
N PHE A 208 -5.31 2.46 -11.26
CA PHE A 208 -5.09 3.87 -10.95
C PHE A 208 -3.62 4.25 -11.16
N ARG A 209 -3.38 5.21 -12.06
CA ARG A 209 -2.04 5.69 -12.37
C ARG A 209 -1.76 7.00 -11.64
N HIS A 210 -0.84 6.98 -10.68
CA HIS A 210 -0.42 8.18 -9.93
C HIS A 210 0.39 9.16 -10.79
N GLU A 211 1.06 8.69 -11.83
CA GLU A 211 1.85 9.52 -12.75
C GLU A 211 1.03 10.06 -13.94
N PHE A 212 -0.27 9.76 -14.02
CA PHE A 212 -1.11 10.42 -15.02
C PHE A 212 -1.16 11.93 -14.72
N ALA A 213 -1.01 12.78 -15.73
CA ALA A 213 -0.81 14.23 -15.53
C ALA A 213 -1.81 14.86 -14.54
N SER A 214 -3.10 14.54 -14.67
CA SER A 214 -4.14 15.06 -13.78
C SER A 214 -4.07 14.53 -12.34
N HIS A 215 -3.42 13.38 -12.10
CA HIS A 215 -3.21 12.83 -10.76
C HIS A 215 -1.85 13.18 -10.17
N ALA A 216 -0.83 13.36 -11.02
CA ALA A 216 0.55 13.62 -10.59
C ALA A 216 0.70 14.98 -9.89
N GLU A 217 -0.18 15.93 -10.20
CA GLU A 217 -0.23 17.27 -9.61
C GLU A 217 -1.14 17.35 -8.38
N MET A 218 -1.88 16.28 -8.05
CA MET A 218 -2.75 16.25 -6.87
C MET A 218 -1.96 15.92 -5.61
N ASP A 219 -2.37 16.52 -4.49
CA ASP A 219 -1.83 16.16 -3.18
C ASP A 219 -2.35 14.76 -2.77
N CYS A 220 -1.53 13.97 -2.08
CA CYS A 220 -1.89 12.66 -1.53
C CYS A 220 -3.17 12.74 -0.67
N ALA A 221 -3.31 13.84 0.09
CA ALA A 221 -4.45 14.12 0.95
C ALA A 221 -5.76 14.40 0.19
N THR A 222 -5.70 14.66 -1.12
CA THR A 222 -6.89 14.79 -1.97
C THR A 222 -7.61 13.45 -2.11
N CYS A 223 -6.87 12.34 -2.11
CA CYS A 223 -7.44 11.01 -2.30
C CYS A 223 -7.39 10.12 -1.05
N HIS A 224 -6.38 10.30 -0.22
CA HIS A 224 -6.14 9.50 0.98
C HIS A 224 -6.40 10.30 2.25
N ASP A 225 -6.95 9.66 3.27
CA ASP A 225 -6.83 10.16 4.65
C ASP A 225 -5.44 9.80 5.18
N VAL A 226 -4.46 10.66 4.85
CA VAL A 226 -3.05 10.47 5.18
C VAL A 226 -2.83 10.28 6.69
N SER A 227 -3.64 10.94 7.53
CA SER A 227 -3.52 10.84 8.98
C SER A 227 -3.98 9.49 9.53
N ALA A 228 -4.96 8.86 8.87
CA ALA A 228 -5.50 7.56 9.26
C ALA A 228 -4.68 6.37 8.72
N LEU A 229 -3.73 6.61 7.80
CA LEU A 229 -2.90 5.58 7.19
C LEU A 229 -2.05 4.85 8.23
N LYS A 230 -2.16 3.53 8.24
CA LYS A 230 -1.33 2.64 9.06
C LYS A 230 -1.11 1.33 8.32
N THR A 231 0.14 0.92 8.21
CA THR A 231 0.56 -0.32 7.54
C THR A 231 -0.14 -1.57 8.07
N LEU A 232 -0.43 -1.61 9.37
CA LEU A 232 -1.16 -2.73 10.01
C LEU A 232 -2.66 -2.75 9.76
N ASP A 233 -3.26 -1.68 9.25
CA ASP A 233 -4.67 -1.67 8.86
C ASP A 233 -4.75 -1.43 7.36
N PRO A 234 -4.79 -2.52 6.57
CA PRO A 234 -4.88 -2.41 5.14
C PRO A 234 -6.04 -1.48 4.73
N ARG A 235 -7.19 -1.48 5.44
CA ARG A 235 -8.38 -0.68 5.07
C ARG A 235 -8.11 0.83 5.06
N SER A 236 -7.16 1.30 5.87
CA SER A 236 -6.78 2.70 5.90
C SER A 236 -6.21 3.19 4.55
N MET A 237 -5.55 2.31 3.79
CA MET A 237 -4.92 2.64 2.51
C MET A 237 -5.93 2.73 1.35
N LYS A 238 -7.20 2.40 1.58
CA LYS A 238 -8.21 2.39 0.52
C LYS A 238 -8.62 3.81 0.16
N VAL A 239 -8.45 4.17 -1.11
CA VAL A 239 -9.11 5.37 -1.66
C VAL A 239 -10.62 5.14 -1.65
N ALA A 240 -11.35 6.01 -0.97
CA ALA A 240 -12.80 5.98 -0.98
C ALA A 240 -13.31 6.44 -2.35
N ILE A 241 -14.43 5.85 -2.82
CA ILE A 241 -15.01 6.26 -4.11
C ILE A 241 -15.38 7.75 -4.13
N THR A 242 -15.70 8.31 -2.96
CA THR A 242 -16.00 9.74 -2.77
C THR A 242 -14.83 10.64 -3.12
N SER A 243 -13.58 10.16 -3.01
CA SER A 243 -12.40 10.92 -3.44
C SER A 243 -12.38 11.16 -4.95
N CYS A 244 -13.12 10.35 -5.73
CA CYS A 244 -13.23 10.49 -7.18
C CYS A 244 -14.36 11.45 -7.59
N ASN A 245 -15.20 11.90 -6.65
CA ASN A 245 -16.43 12.66 -6.95
C ASN A 245 -16.17 13.97 -7.71
N ASN A 246 -15.02 14.60 -7.49
CA ASN A 246 -14.73 15.91 -8.08
C ASN A 246 -14.44 15.85 -9.59
N CYS A 247 -14.16 14.67 -10.16
CA CYS A 247 -13.70 14.56 -11.55
C CYS A 247 -14.31 13.39 -12.32
N HIS A 248 -14.60 12.28 -11.65
CA HIS A 248 -14.99 11.02 -12.30
C HIS A 248 -16.45 10.63 -12.07
N ILE A 249 -17.19 11.45 -11.31
CA ILE A 249 -18.58 11.19 -10.93
C ILE A 249 -19.33 12.50 -11.09
N THR A 250 -20.38 12.47 -11.91
CA THR A 250 -21.18 13.64 -12.26
C THR A 250 -22.64 13.40 -11.90
N ALA A 251 -23.51 14.39 -12.12
CA ALA A 251 -24.94 14.22 -11.89
C ALA A 251 -25.53 13.18 -12.86
N THR A 252 -25.15 13.24 -14.14
CA THR A 252 -25.61 12.31 -15.18
C THR A 252 -24.44 11.74 -16.00
N SER A 253 -24.67 10.64 -16.74
CA SER A 253 -23.66 10.08 -17.64
C SER A 253 -23.31 11.00 -18.82
N ASP A 254 -24.25 11.85 -19.26
CA ASP A 254 -24.04 12.82 -20.33
C ASP A 254 -23.06 13.95 -19.93
N ASP A 255 -22.89 14.19 -18.63
CA ASP A 255 -21.93 15.17 -18.09
C ASP A 255 -20.47 14.65 -18.10
N GLY A 256 -20.23 13.44 -18.60
CA GLY A 256 -18.89 12.88 -18.79
C GLY A 256 -18.31 12.12 -17.58
N GLY A 257 -19.10 11.87 -16.54
CA GLY A 257 -18.68 11.07 -15.38
C GLY A 257 -18.44 9.61 -15.76
N ILE A 258 -17.18 9.15 -15.65
CA ILE A 258 -16.81 7.78 -16.01
C ILE A 258 -17.53 6.72 -15.15
N LEU A 259 -17.79 7.01 -13.87
CA LEU A 259 -18.56 6.09 -13.02
C LEU A 259 -20.02 5.99 -13.47
N ASN A 260 -20.63 7.12 -13.84
CA ASN A 260 -21.99 7.18 -14.34
C ASN A 260 -22.11 6.35 -15.63
N PHE A 261 -21.18 6.55 -16.57
CA PHE A 261 -21.11 5.77 -17.80
C PHE A 261 -21.01 4.26 -17.53
N GLU A 262 -20.11 3.82 -16.65
CA GLU A 262 -19.95 2.38 -16.36
C GLU A 262 -21.18 1.79 -15.67
N ILE A 263 -21.83 2.55 -14.77
CA ILE A 263 -23.06 2.12 -14.10
C ILE A 263 -24.21 2.00 -15.09
N ASP A 264 -24.41 2.98 -15.96
CA ASP A 264 -25.51 2.99 -16.92
C ASP A 264 -25.31 1.92 -17.99
N SER A 265 -24.06 1.74 -18.47
CA SER A 265 -23.69 0.63 -19.35
C SER A 265 -23.99 -0.72 -18.70
N ARG A 266 -23.70 -0.89 -17.41
CA ARG A 266 -24.01 -2.12 -16.67
C ARG A 266 -25.49 -2.36 -16.44
N LYS A 267 -26.30 -1.30 -16.29
CA LYS A 267 -27.76 -1.42 -16.21
C LYS A 267 -28.36 -1.81 -17.56
N ALA A 268 -27.82 -1.28 -18.67
CA ALA A 268 -28.26 -1.59 -20.02
C ALA A 268 -27.83 -3.00 -20.46
N ASP A 269 -26.63 -3.42 -20.07
CA ASP A 269 -26.07 -4.74 -20.37
C ASP A 269 -25.42 -5.34 -19.11
N ALA A 270 -26.06 -6.39 -18.57
CA ALA A 270 -25.57 -7.09 -17.39
C ALA A 270 -24.20 -7.77 -17.60
N SER A 271 -23.78 -7.98 -18.85
CA SER A 271 -22.49 -8.54 -19.22
C SER A 271 -21.36 -7.50 -19.32
N PHE A 272 -21.71 -6.21 -19.29
CA PHE A 272 -20.73 -5.11 -19.28
C PHE A 272 -19.78 -5.23 -18.08
N ARG A 273 -18.49 -4.99 -18.31
CA ARG A 273 -17.44 -5.07 -17.28
C ARG A 273 -16.91 -3.68 -16.97
N CYS A 274 -16.99 -3.26 -15.71
CA CYS A 274 -16.42 -1.99 -15.27
C CYS A 274 -14.89 -2.09 -15.22
N VAL A 275 -14.21 -1.80 -16.33
CA VAL A 275 -12.76 -1.98 -16.47
C VAL A 275 -11.94 -0.70 -16.30
N LYS A 276 -12.61 0.46 -16.22
CA LYS A 276 -11.92 1.76 -16.09
C LYS A 276 -11.32 1.92 -14.70
N CYS A 277 -11.99 1.39 -13.68
CA CYS A 277 -11.54 1.43 -12.29
C CYS A 277 -11.18 0.05 -11.73
N HIS A 278 -11.69 -1.03 -12.31
CA HIS A 278 -11.55 -2.40 -11.78
C HIS A 278 -11.05 -3.39 -12.84
N LEU A 279 -10.53 -4.57 -12.46
CA LEU A 279 -10.05 -5.61 -13.39
C LEU A 279 -10.95 -6.85 -13.34
N SER A 280 -10.87 -7.53 -12.21
CA SER A 280 -11.65 -8.68 -11.78
C SER A 280 -13.00 -8.26 -11.18
N PHE A 281 -13.01 -7.26 -10.31
CA PHE A 281 -14.19 -6.77 -9.60
C PHE A 281 -15.18 -6.07 -10.52
N GLY A 282 -14.76 -5.63 -11.70
CA GLY A 282 -15.66 -5.04 -12.70
C GLY A 282 -16.76 -6.01 -13.18
N THR A 283 -16.62 -7.31 -12.91
CA THR A 283 -17.64 -8.33 -13.21
C THR A 283 -18.66 -8.52 -12.09
N GLN A 284 -18.37 -8.05 -10.88
CA GLN A 284 -19.24 -8.24 -9.71
C GLN A 284 -20.44 -7.27 -9.73
N PRO A 285 -21.47 -7.51 -8.89
CA PRO A 285 -22.58 -6.56 -8.73
C PRO A 285 -22.09 -5.16 -8.33
N ILE A 286 -22.80 -4.13 -8.79
CA ILE A 286 -22.47 -2.72 -8.50
C ILE A 286 -22.54 -2.50 -6.97
N PRO A 287 -21.45 -2.06 -6.31
CA PRO A 287 -21.48 -1.83 -4.87
C PRO A 287 -22.35 -0.63 -4.51
N GLU A 288 -23.09 -0.72 -3.39
CA GLU A 288 -23.97 0.36 -2.90
C GLU A 288 -23.22 1.70 -2.74
N SER A 289 -21.94 1.68 -2.39
CA SER A 289 -21.12 2.89 -2.28
C SER A 289 -21.03 3.68 -3.59
N HIS A 290 -21.05 3.01 -4.75
CA HIS A 290 -21.00 3.67 -6.05
C HIS A 290 -22.35 4.31 -6.40
N ILE A 291 -23.45 3.60 -6.12
CA ILE A 291 -24.81 4.12 -6.30
C ILE A 291 -25.02 5.36 -5.42
N LYS A 292 -24.60 5.31 -4.15
CA LYS A 292 -24.66 6.45 -3.24
C LYS A 292 -23.81 7.62 -3.71
N ALA A 293 -22.62 7.38 -4.26
CA ALA A 293 -21.75 8.44 -4.76
C ALA A 293 -22.39 9.19 -5.94
N VAL A 294 -22.97 8.47 -6.91
CA VAL A 294 -23.71 9.09 -8.03
C VAL A 294 -24.95 9.84 -7.53
N ALA A 295 -25.74 9.22 -6.65
CA ALA A 295 -26.95 9.85 -6.12
C ALA A 295 -26.65 11.15 -5.35
N ALA A 296 -25.52 11.22 -4.63
CA ALA A 296 -25.10 12.43 -3.94
C ALA A 296 -24.75 13.58 -4.90
N MET A 297 -24.27 13.28 -6.11
CA MET A 297 -23.98 14.28 -7.13
C MET A 297 -25.22 14.76 -7.88
N ALA A 298 -26.24 13.92 -8.01
CA ALA A 298 -27.51 14.26 -8.65
C ALA A 298 -28.46 15.09 -7.76
N GLY A 299 -28.20 15.16 -6.46
CA GLY A 299 -28.97 15.93 -5.49
C GLY A 299 -28.42 17.32 -5.16
N ASN A 300 -27.29 17.70 -5.76
CA ASN A 300 -26.69 19.04 -5.72
C ASN A 300 -26.97 19.79 -7.04
#